data_AF-A0A8D2GE77-F1
#
_entry.id   AF-A0A8D2GE77-F1
#
_cell.length_a   1.000
_cell.length_b   1.000
_cell.length_c   1.000
_cell.angle_alpha   90.00
_cell.angle_beta   90.00
_cell.angle_gamma   90.00
#
_symmetry.space_group_name_H-M   'P 1'
#
loop_
_entity.id
_entity.type
_entity.pdbx_description
1 polymer ?
#
loop_
_entity_poly.entity_id
_entity_poly.type
_entity_poly.pdbx_seq_one_letter_code
_entity_poly.pdbx_strand_id
1 'polypeptide(L)'
;MTVSYTLKVAEARFGGFSGLLLRWRGSIYKLLYKEFLLFGALYAVLSITYRLLLTQEQKHVYAQVARYCNRSADLIPLSFVLGFYVTLVVNRWWSQYTSIPLPDQLMCVISASVHGVDQRGRLLRRTLIRYANLASVLVLRSVSTRVLKRFPTMEHVVDAGFMSQEERKKFESLKSDFNKYWVPCVWFTNLAAQARRDGRIRDDIALCLLLEELNKYRAKCSMLFHYDWISIPLVYTQVVTIAVYSFFALSLVGRQFVEPEAGAAKPQKLLKPDQEPAPALGDPDMYVPLTTLLQFFFYAGWLKVAEQIINPFGEDDDDFETNQLIDRNLQVSLLSVDEMYQNLPPAEKDQYWDEDQPQPPYTVATAAESLRPSFLGSTFNLRMSDDPEQSLQVEASPGSGRPAPAAQTPLLGRFLGVGAPSPAISLRNFGRARGTPRPPHLLRFRAEEGGDPEAAARIEEETAESGDEALEP
;
A
#
# COMPACT_ATOMS: atom_id res chain seq x y z
N MET A 1 -5.53 -13.85 -1.13
CA MET A 1 -5.88 -12.45 -1.38
C MET A 1 -5.05 -11.57 -0.47
N THR A 2 -4.29 -10.66 -1.08
CA THR A 2 -3.61 -9.52 -0.44
C THR A 2 -4.55 -8.84 0.56
N VAL A 3 -4.03 -8.32 1.66
CA VAL A 3 -4.85 -7.88 2.80
C VAL A 3 -5.36 -6.46 2.57
N SER A 4 -6.55 -6.33 1.98
CA SER A 4 -7.21 -5.02 1.87
C SER A 4 -7.86 -4.58 3.19
N TYR A 5 -7.57 -3.35 3.62
CA TYR A 5 -8.20 -2.71 4.77
C TYR A 5 -8.63 -1.25 4.52
N THR A 6 -8.56 -0.78 3.28
CA THR A 6 -8.85 0.61 2.87
C THR A 6 -10.20 1.11 3.39
N LEU A 7 -11.27 0.31 3.25
CA LEU A 7 -12.60 0.69 3.72
C LEU A 7 -12.66 0.93 5.24
N LYS A 8 -11.90 0.16 6.04
CA LYS A 8 -11.90 0.31 7.51
C LYS A 8 -11.18 1.58 7.98
N VAL A 9 -10.36 2.19 7.12
CA VAL A 9 -9.61 3.42 7.41
C VAL A 9 -10.00 4.57 6.50
N ALA A 10 -11.18 4.49 5.87
CA ALA A 10 -11.69 5.53 4.97
C ALA A 10 -11.92 6.86 5.71
N GLU A 11 -12.26 6.80 7.00
CA GLU A 11 -12.43 7.96 7.86
C GLU A 11 -11.49 7.91 9.07
N ALA A 12 -10.95 9.07 9.45
CA ALA A 12 -10.14 9.24 10.65
C ALA A 12 -11.02 9.28 11.91
N ARG A 13 -11.47 8.10 12.36
CA ARG A 13 -12.28 7.94 13.59
C ARG A 13 -11.40 7.62 14.81
N PHE A 14 -11.92 7.91 16.01
CA PHE A 14 -11.29 7.46 17.26
C PHE A 14 -11.14 5.93 17.25
N GLY A 15 -9.94 5.44 17.54
CA GLY A 15 -9.64 4.01 17.52
C GLY A 15 -9.54 3.37 16.12
N GLY A 16 -9.50 4.14 15.04
CA GLY A 16 -9.42 3.60 13.66
C GLY A 16 -8.23 2.66 13.47
N PHE A 17 -7.01 3.11 13.76
CA PHE A 17 -5.81 2.26 13.70
C PHE A 17 -5.72 1.27 14.85
N SER A 18 -6.30 1.58 16.01
CA SER A 18 -6.34 0.66 17.15
C SER A 18 -7.09 -0.63 16.80
N GLY A 19 -8.17 -0.53 16.01
CA GLY A 19 -8.88 -1.69 15.49
C GLY A 19 -8.05 -2.56 14.52
N LEU A 20 -6.99 -2.02 13.90
CA LEU A 20 -6.10 -2.81 13.04
C LEU A 20 -5.18 -3.73 13.83
N LEU A 21 -4.83 -3.37 15.06
CA LEU A 21 -4.01 -4.20 15.96
C LEU A 21 -4.69 -5.52 16.37
N LEU A 22 -6.00 -5.65 16.15
CA LEU A 22 -6.74 -6.89 16.44
C LEU A 22 -6.78 -7.87 15.26
N ARG A 23 -6.21 -7.50 14.10
CA ARG A 23 -6.17 -8.40 12.93
C ARG A 23 -5.01 -9.39 13.01
N TRP A 24 -5.26 -10.62 12.60
CA TRP A 24 -4.24 -11.69 12.53
C TRP A 24 -3.62 -11.88 11.13
N ARG A 25 -4.44 -11.92 10.09
CA ARG A 25 -3.98 -12.13 8.70
C ARG A 25 -3.12 -10.95 8.22
N GLY A 26 -1.94 -11.23 7.68
CA GLY A 26 -0.96 -10.21 7.26
C GLY A 26 -0.49 -9.30 8.40
N SER A 27 -0.60 -9.75 9.66
CA SER A 27 -0.25 -8.93 10.82
C SER A 27 1.19 -9.15 11.27
N ILE A 28 1.70 -8.15 11.99
CA ILE A 28 3.00 -8.22 12.67
C ILE A 28 3.10 -9.43 13.63
N TYR A 29 2.00 -9.84 14.26
CA TYR A 29 1.98 -10.97 15.19
C TYR A 29 2.24 -12.29 14.47
N LYS A 30 1.60 -12.49 13.31
CA LYS A 30 1.79 -13.69 12.49
C LYS A 30 3.23 -13.79 11.94
N LEU A 31 3.88 -12.65 11.69
CA LEU A 31 5.26 -12.61 11.21
C LEU A 31 6.31 -12.79 12.31
N LEU A 32 6.03 -12.35 13.54
CA LEU A 32 7.02 -12.33 14.63
C LEU A 32 6.86 -13.43 15.68
N TYR A 33 5.73 -14.15 15.74
CA TYR A 33 5.46 -15.01 16.92
C TYR A 33 6.57 -16.04 17.17
N LYS A 34 7.22 -16.58 16.14
CA LYS A 34 8.29 -17.58 16.30
C LYS A 34 9.53 -16.96 16.93
N GLU A 35 9.99 -15.84 16.38
CA GLU A 35 11.16 -15.11 16.87
C GLU A 35 10.90 -14.50 18.25
N PHE A 36 9.68 -14.03 18.51
CA PHE A 36 9.26 -13.51 19.80
C PHE A 36 9.26 -14.61 20.88
N LEU A 37 8.73 -15.80 20.58
CA LEU A 37 8.79 -16.94 21.49
C LEU A 37 10.23 -17.38 21.76
N LEU A 38 11.07 -17.42 20.73
CA LEU A 38 12.49 -17.75 20.88
C LEU A 38 13.22 -16.72 21.77
N PHE A 39 13.02 -15.43 21.51
CA PHE A 39 13.61 -14.36 22.31
C PHE A 39 13.15 -14.44 23.77
N GLY A 40 11.86 -14.63 24.01
CA GLY A 40 11.29 -14.79 25.34
C GLY A 40 11.85 -16.03 26.07
N ALA A 41 11.96 -17.17 25.38
CA ALA A 41 12.52 -18.39 25.94
C ALA A 41 14.00 -18.22 26.32
N LEU A 42 14.82 -17.63 25.44
CA LEU A 42 16.23 -17.38 25.73
C LEU A 42 16.41 -16.39 26.89
N TYR A 43 15.58 -15.35 26.94
CA TYR A 43 15.60 -14.38 28.04
C TYR A 43 15.26 -15.07 29.38
N ALA A 44 14.22 -15.91 29.39
CA ALA A 44 13.81 -16.66 30.57
C ALA A 44 14.91 -17.63 31.03
N VAL A 45 15.56 -18.36 30.13
CA VAL A 45 16.68 -19.25 30.45
C VAL A 45 17.82 -18.50 31.13
N LEU A 46 18.21 -17.34 30.58
CA LEU A 46 19.25 -16.52 31.19
C LEU A 46 18.84 -15.97 32.57
N SER A 47 17.59 -15.54 32.71
CA SER A 47 17.07 -15.04 34.00
C SER A 47 17.03 -16.13 35.07
N ILE A 48 16.57 -17.34 34.71
CA ILE A 48 16.56 -18.52 35.60
C ILE A 48 17.98 -18.90 36.00
N THR A 49 18.91 -18.90 35.03
CA THR A 49 20.33 -19.18 35.28
C THR A 49 20.93 -18.18 36.26
N TYR A 50 20.71 -16.89 36.05
CA TYR A 50 21.18 -15.83 36.94
C TYR A 50 20.61 -15.98 38.35
N ARG A 51 19.33 -16.32 38.50
CA ARG A 51 18.67 -16.38 39.81
C ARG A 51 19.02 -17.65 40.61
N LEU A 52 18.95 -18.82 39.97
CA LEU A 52 18.96 -20.13 40.63
C LEU A 52 20.30 -20.87 40.54
N LEU A 53 21.09 -20.64 39.49
CA LEU A 53 22.28 -21.46 39.19
C LEU A 53 23.60 -20.74 39.51
N LEU A 54 23.67 -19.42 39.34
CA LEU A 54 24.91 -18.67 39.57
C LEU A 54 25.21 -18.45 41.07
N THR A 55 26.48 -18.59 41.44
CA THR A 55 26.98 -18.22 42.78
C THR A 55 27.04 -16.69 42.95
N GLN A 56 27.18 -16.19 44.17
CA GLN A 56 27.18 -14.74 44.42
C GLN A 56 28.34 -14.00 43.71
N GLU A 57 29.53 -14.60 43.65
CA GLU A 57 30.64 -14.04 42.88
C GLU A 57 30.33 -13.99 41.37
N GLN A 58 29.74 -15.06 40.83
CA GLN A 58 29.33 -15.12 39.43
C GLN A 58 28.20 -14.13 39.10
N LYS A 59 27.25 -13.91 40.02
CA LYS A 59 26.19 -12.91 39.87
C LYS A 59 26.77 -11.50 39.77
N HIS A 60 27.80 -11.18 40.55
CA HIS A 60 28.48 -9.89 40.46
C HIS A 60 29.12 -9.68 39.08
N VAL A 61 29.84 -10.69 38.56
CA VAL A 61 30.44 -10.64 37.22
C VAL A 61 29.36 -10.54 36.14
N TYR A 62 28.29 -11.32 36.24
CA TYR A 62 27.16 -11.27 35.30
C TYR A 62 26.52 -9.88 35.27
N ALA A 63 26.32 -9.24 36.42
CA ALA A 63 25.77 -7.90 36.51
C ALA A 63 26.67 -6.86 35.82
N GLN A 64 28.01 -7.00 35.91
CA GLN A 64 28.94 -6.15 35.17
C GLN A 64 28.83 -6.36 33.65
N VAL A 65 28.75 -7.62 33.19
CA VAL A 65 28.57 -7.95 31.77
C VAL A 65 27.24 -7.42 31.24
N ALA A 66 26.15 -7.60 31.99
CA ALA A 66 24.85 -7.06 31.62
C ALA A 66 24.89 -5.53 31.45
N ARG A 67 25.51 -4.81 32.39
CA ARG A 67 25.67 -3.35 32.26
C ARG A 67 26.51 -2.96 31.05
N TYR A 68 27.58 -3.70 30.75
CA TYR A 68 28.38 -3.50 29.55
C TYR A 68 27.54 -3.69 28.28
N CYS A 69 26.85 -4.83 28.16
CA CYS A 69 25.98 -5.13 27.02
C CYS A 69 24.86 -4.09 26.85
N ASN A 70 24.28 -3.59 27.94
CA ASN A 70 23.25 -2.55 27.89
C ASN A 70 23.80 -1.24 27.29
N ARG A 71 24.96 -0.78 27.76
CA ARG A 71 25.62 0.41 27.21
C ARG A 71 26.00 0.21 25.74
N SER A 72 26.47 -0.98 25.36
CA SER A 72 26.82 -1.30 23.97
C SER A 72 25.59 -1.36 23.05
N ALA A 73 24.44 -1.82 23.54
CA ALA A 73 23.21 -1.85 22.76
C ALA A 73 22.74 -0.43 22.38
N ASP A 74 22.86 0.53 23.30
CA ASP A 74 22.47 1.92 23.08
C ASP A 74 23.34 2.65 22.03
N LEU A 75 24.54 2.11 21.72
CA LEU A 75 25.41 2.66 20.68
C LEU A 75 24.95 2.33 19.26
N ILE A 76 24.04 1.36 19.08
CA ILE A 76 23.60 0.90 17.76
C ILE A 76 22.44 1.79 17.29
N PRO A 77 22.61 2.61 16.21
CA PRO A 77 21.57 3.53 15.74
C PRO A 77 20.55 2.81 14.85
N LEU A 78 19.77 1.88 15.43
CA LEU A 78 18.84 1.02 14.70
C LEU A 78 17.83 1.81 13.85
N SER A 79 17.26 2.88 14.41
CA SER A 79 16.21 3.65 13.73
C SER A 79 16.70 4.26 12.41
N PHE A 80 17.96 4.69 12.36
CA PHE A 80 18.55 5.25 11.14
C PHE A 80 18.71 4.16 10.08
N VAL A 81 19.40 3.08 10.42
CA VAL A 81 19.73 1.98 9.48
C VAL A 81 18.45 1.31 8.95
N LEU A 82 17.50 1.02 9.82
CA LEU A 82 16.20 0.46 9.41
C LEU A 82 15.39 1.44 8.57
N GLY A 83 15.35 2.72 8.93
CA GLY A 83 14.60 3.74 8.20
C GLY A 83 15.00 3.84 6.73
N PHE A 84 16.30 3.94 6.44
CA PHE A 84 16.79 3.98 5.05
C PHE A 84 16.55 2.68 4.30
N TYR A 85 16.80 1.55 4.94
CA TYR A 85 16.62 0.24 4.31
C TYR A 85 15.15 -0.04 3.97
N VAL A 86 14.24 0.13 4.93
CA VAL A 86 12.81 -0.12 4.75
C VAL A 86 12.24 0.84 3.70
N THR A 87 12.64 2.11 3.70
CA THR A 87 12.21 3.07 2.67
C THR A 87 12.63 2.63 1.26
N LEU A 88 13.87 2.17 1.09
CA LEU A 88 14.34 1.62 -0.19
C LEU A 88 13.50 0.42 -0.63
N VAL A 89 13.20 -0.49 0.31
CA VAL A 89 12.40 -1.70 0.06
C VAL A 89 10.95 -1.35 -0.32
N VAL A 90 10.29 -0.43 0.39
CA VAL A 90 8.93 0.04 0.08
C VAL A 90 8.86 0.70 -1.31
N ASN A 91 9.84 1.53 -1.67
CA ASN A 91 9.89 2.17 -2.98
C ASN A 91 10.01 1.14 -4.11
N ARG A 92 10.85 0.11 -3.92
CA ARG A 92 10.97 -1.01 -4.87
C ARG A 92 9.70 -1.83 -4.94
N TRP A 93 9.06 -2.12 -3.81
CA TRP A 93 7.78 -2.83 -3.74
C TRP A 93 6.69 -2.13 -4.57
N TRP A 94 6.52 -0.82 -4.38
CA TRP A 94 5.53 -0.05 -5.13
C TRP A 94 5.87 0.06 -6.63
N SER A 95 7.16 0.22 -6.95
CA SER A 95 7.58 0.23 -8.36
C SER A 95 7.39 -1.11 -9.05
N GLN A 96 7.55 -2.23 -8.35
CA GLN A 96 7.22 -3.56 -8.87
C GLN A 96 5.72 -3.69 -9.14
N TYR A 97 4.85 -3.27 -8.21
CA TYR A 97 3.40 -3.25 -8.40
C TYR A 97 2.99 -2.49 -9.66
N THR A 98 3.49 -1.27 -9.82
CA THR A 98 3.19 -0.40 -10.99
C THR A 98 3.82 -0.91 -12.30
N SER A 99 4.81 -1.78 -12.22
CA SER A 99 5.43 -2.46 -13.37
C SER A 99 4.69 -3.73 -13.79
N ILE A 100 3.62 -4.13 -13.10
CA ILE A 100 2.83 -5.29 -13.54
C ILE A 100 2.13 -4.95 -14.88
N PRO A 101 2.34 -5.74 -15.94
CA PRO A 101 1.80 -5.43 -17.25
C PRO A 101 0.29 -5.71 -17.32
N LEU A 102 -0.50 -4.64 -17.54
CA LEU A 102 -1.96 -4.70 -17.69
C LEU A 102 -2.37 -4.47 -19.15
N PRO A 103 -3.26 -5.28 -19.72
CA PRO A 103 -3.62 -5.21 -21.14
C PRO A 103 -4.55 -4.04 -21.49
N ASP A 104 -5.07 -3.30 -20.51
CA ASP A 104 -6.18 -2.36 -20.65
C ASP A 104 -5.96 -1.27 -21.70
N GLN A 105 -4.77 -0.68 -21.76
CA GLN A 105 -4.45 0.31 -22.78
C GLN A 105 -4.35 -0.33 -24.16
N LEU A 106 -3.69 -1.49 -24.24
CA LEU A 106 -3.45 -2.21 -25.48
C LEU A 106 -4.75 -2.78 -26.08
N MET A 107 -5.66 -3.30 -25.26
CA MET A 107 -6.94 -3.85 -25.72
C MET A 107 -7.84 -2.77 -26.32
N CYS A 108 -7.84 -1.54 -25.76
CA CYS A 108 -8.56 -0.40 -26.32
C CYS A 108 -8.02 -0.04 -27.71
N VAL A 109 -6.70 0.05 -27.87
CA VAL A 109 -6.09 0.35 -29.17
C VAL A 109 -6.33 -0.77 -30.19
N ILE A 110 -6.23 -2.05 -29.79
CA ILE A 110 -6.55 -3.18 -30.68
C ILE A 110 -8.01 -3.12 -31.14
N SER A 111 -8.95 -2.89 -30.22
CA SER A 111 -10.38 -2.84 -30.53
C SER A 111 -10.71 -1.66 -31.47
N ALA A 112 -10.04 -0.52 -31.31
CA ALA A 112 -10.22 0.65 -32.15
C ALA A 112 -9.55 0.54 -33.53
N SER A 113 -8.36 -0.06 -33.62
CA SER A 113 -7.50 0.01 -34.81
C SER A 113 -7.51 -1.22 -35.71
N VAL A 114 -7.91 -2.40 -35.22
CA VAL A 114 -7.88 -3.65 -35.99
C VAL A 114 -9.28 -4.02 -36.46
N HIS A 115 -9.53 -3.83 -37.77
CA HIS A 115 -10.86 -3.91 -38.35
C HIS A 115 -11.27 -5.27 -38.90
N GLY A 116 -12.57 -5.56 -38.87
CA GLY A 116 -13.18 -6.74 -39.47
C GLY A 116 -14.15 -7.46 -38.54
N VAL A 117 -15.41 -7.56 -38.95
CA VAL A 117 -16.47 -8.31 -38.23
C VAL A 117 -16.42 -9.80 -38.58
N ASP A 118 -15.78 -10.14 -39.70
CA ASP A 118 -15.57 -11.51 -40.15
C ASP A 118 -14.65 -12.30 -39.21
N GLN A 119 -14.71 -13.64 -39.35
CA GLN A 119 -13.94 -14.57 -38.53
C GLN A 119 -12.43 -14.26 -38.52
N ARG A 120 -11.87 -13.78 -39.64
CA ARG A 120 -10.45 -13.40 -39.72
C ARG A 120 -10.14 -12.14 -38.90
N GLY A 121 -11.00 -11.12 -38.93
CA GLY A 121 -10.85 -9.92 -38.10
C GLY A 121 -10.90 -10.24 -36.61
N ARG A 122 -11.88 -11.07 -36.21
CA ARG A 122 -11.99 -11.62 -34.85
C ARG A 122 -10.74 -12.38 -34.43
N LEU A 123 -10.25 -13.28 -35.28
CA LEU A 123 -9.04 -14.07 -35.02
C LEU A 123 -7.80 -13.18 -34.82
N LEU A 124 -7.63 -12.15 -35.65
CA LEU A 124 -6.51 -11.20 -35.54
C LEU A 124 -6.53 -10.47 -34.19
N ARG A 125 -7.67 -9.88 -33.81
CA ARG A 125 -7.82 -9.16 -32.54
C ARG A 125 -7.54 -10.05 -31.34
N ARG A 126 -8.14 -11.25 -31.30
CA ARG A 126 -7.94 -12.23 -30.22
C ARG A 126 -6.49 -12.73 -30.15
N THR A 127 -5.83 -12.92 -31.29
CA THR A 127 -4.44 -13.39 -31.34
C THR A 127 -3.46 -12.31 -30.86
N LEU A 128 -3.64 -11.05 -31.28
CA LEU A 128 -2.82 -9.93 -30.83
C LEU A 128 -2.87 -9.80 -29.30
N ILE A 129 -4.07 -9.74 -28.72
CA ILE A 129 -4.18 -9.59 -27.26
C ILE A 129 -3.66 -10.82 -26.51
N ARG A 130 -3.86 -12.03 -27.06
CA ARG A 130 -3.32 -13.26 -26.49
C ARG A 130 -1.80 -13.27 -26.49
N TYR A 131 -1.11 -12.71 -27.49
CA TYR A 131 0.35 -12.56 -27.46
C TYR A 131 0.83 -11.63 -26.35
N ALA A 132 0.11 -10.54 -26.06
CA ALA A 132 0.43 -9.68 -24.91
C ALA A 132 0.23 -10.43 -23.59
N ASN A 133 -0.89 -11.13 -23.42
CA ASN A 133 -1.16 -11.96 -22.25
C ASN A 133 -0.14 -13.11 -22.10
N LEU A 134 0.30 -13.70 -23.20
CA LEU A 134 1.33 -14.74 -23.18
C LEU A 134 2.67 -14.16 -22.71
N ALA A 135 3.06 -12.97 -23.17
CA ALA A 135 4.27 -12.30 -22.69
C ALA A 135 4.23 -12.03 -21.18
N SER A 136 3.08 -11.54 -20.66
CA SER A 136 2.92 -11.32 -19.22
C SER A 136 2.95 -12.62 -18.41
N VAL A 137 2.29 -13.69 -18.87
CA VAL A 137 2.35 -15.00 -18.20
C VAL A 137 3.77 -15.54 -18.19
N LEU A 138 4.53 -15.42 -19.29
CA LEU A 138 5.92 -15.89 -19.37
C LEU A 138 6.87 -15.15 -18.42
N VAL A 139 6.70 -13.83 -18.25
CA VAL A 139 7.52 -13.09 -17.26
C VAL A 139 7.03 -13.36 -15.84
N LEU A 140 5.73 -13.39 -15.59
CA LEU A 140 5.17 -13.64 -14.26
C LEU A 140 5.51 -15.03 -13.74
N ARG A 141 5.51 -16.07 -14.58
CA ARG A 141 5.99 -17.41 -14.18
C ARG A 141 7.49 -17.45 -13.87
N SER A 142 8.25 -16.46 -14.33
CA SER A 142 9.69 -16.39 -14.09
C SER A 142 10.00 -15.71 -12.76
N VAL A 143 9.19 -14.71 -12.36
CA VAL A 143 9.44 -13.89 -11.16
C VAL A 143 8.54 -14.25 -9.96
N SER A 144 7.41 -14.93 -10.19
CA SER A 144 6.45 -15.29 -9.13
C SER A 144 6.39 -16.79 -8.91
N THR A 145 6.67 -17.21 -7.67
CA THR A 145 6.61 -18.62 -7.26
C THR A 145 5.19 -19.17 -7.38
N ARG A 146 4.18 -18.36 -7.02
CA ARG A 146 2.76 -18.70 -7.12
C ARG A 146 2.31 -18.96 -8.57
N VAL A 147 2.83 -18.18 -9.52
CA VAL A 147 2.55 -18.37 -10.95
C VAL A 147 3.33 -19.54 -11.51
N LEU A 148 4.60 -19.73 -11.09
CA LEU A 148 5.39 -20.88 -11.50
C LEU A 148 4.76 -22.20 -11.05
N LYS A 149 4.20 -22.28 -9.83
CA LYS A 149 3.47 -23.47 -9.37
C LYS A 149 2.20 -23.74 -10.16
N ARG A 150 1.56 -22.69 -10.71
CA ARG A 150 0.40 -22.83 -11.60
C ARG A 150 0.81 -23.24 -13.02
N PHE A 151 1.94 -22.74 -13.53
CA PHE A 151 2.46 -23.04 -14.86
C PHE A 151 3.92 -23.53 -14.83
N PRO A 152 4.19 -24.75 -14.29
CA PRO A 152 5.56 -25.22 -14.11
C PRO A 152 6.28 -25.41 -15.45
N THR A 153 5.60 -26.06 -16.40
CA THR A 153 6.14 -26.36 -17.73
C THR A 153 5.42 -25.54 -18.80
N MET A 154 6.02 -25.49 -20.01
CA MET A 154 5.39 -24.84 -21.15
C MET A 154 4.11 -25.56 -21.59
N GLU A 155 3.95 -26.84 -21.26
CA GLU A 155 2.71 -27.60 -21.50
C GLU A 155 1.54 -27.01 -20.73
N HIS A 156 1.73 -26.67 -19.45
CA HIS A 156 0.67 -26.03 -18.66
C HIS A 156 0.25 -24.68 -19.24
N VAL A 157 1.16 -23.96 -19.90
CA VAL A 157 0.85 -22.69 -20.59
C VAL A 157 0.02 -22.94 -21.86
N VAL A 158 0.29 -24.05 -22.56
CA VAL A 158 -0.48 -24.48 -23.73
C VAL A 158 -1.86 -24.99 -23.32
N ASP A 159 -1.93 -25.89 -22.34
CA ASP A 159 -3.18 -26.49 -21.85
C ASP A 159 -4.11 -25.44 -21.26
N ALA A 160 -3.56 -24.39 -20.64
CA ALA A 160 -4.33 -23.25 -20.16
C ALA A 160 -4.80 -22.29 -21.27
N GLY A 161 -4.44 -22.53 -22.53
CA GLY A 161 -4.91 -21.77 -23.69
C GLY A 161 -4.18 -20.44 -23.96
N PHE A 162 -3.08 -20.16 -23.27
CA PHE A 162 -2.28 -18.96 -23.54
C PHE A 162 -1.42 -19.11 -24.79
N MET A 163 -0.97 -20.33 -25.10
CA MET A 163 -0.12 -20.67 -26.25
C MET A 163 -0.75 -21.84 -27.02
N SER A 164 -0.74 -21.81 -28.35
CA SER A 164 -1.15 -22.98 -29.15
C SER A 164 0.00 -23.99 -29.30
N GLN A 165 -0.32 -25.24 -29.65
CA GLN A 165 0.72 -26.26 -29.86
C GLN A 165 1.68 -25.90 -31.02
N GLU A 166 1.18 -25.24 -32.07
CA GLU A 166 2.01 -24.76 -33.17
C GLU A 166 2.91 -23.58 -32.76
N GLU A 167 2.39 -22.68 -31.91
CA GLU A 167 3.22 -21.62 -31.33
C GLU A 167 4.29 -22.19 -30.42
N ARG A 168 4.01 -23.24 -29.65
CA ARG A 168 5.02 -23.92 -28.83
C ARG A 168 6.14 -24.49 -29.68
N LYS A 169 5.82 -25.21 -30.77
CA LYS A 169 6.84 -25.71 -31.72
C LYS A 169 7.70 -24.56 -32.25
N LYS A 170 7.09 -23.44 -32.63
CA LYS A 170 7.81 -22.24 -33.09
C LYS A 170 8.65 -21.62 -31.98
N PHE A 171 8.13 -21.54 -30.76
CA PHE A 171 8.82 -21.02 -29.57
C PHE A 171 10.07 -21.83 -29.23
N GLU A 172 9.98 -23.16 -29.29
CA GLU A 172 11.07 -24.08 -29.01
C GLU A 172 12.12 -24.11 -30.13
N SER A 173 11.71 -23.92 -31.39
CA SER A 173 12.63 -23.84 -32.53
C SER A 173 13.60 -22.65 -32.46
N LEU A 174 13.25 -21.59 -31.70
CA LEU A 174 14.10 -20.42 -31.51
C LEU A 174 15.24 -20.74 -30.54
N LYS A 175 16.46 -20.77 -31.07
CA LYS A 175 17.70 -20.94 -30.31
C LYS A 175 18.02 -19.67 -29.54
N SER A 176 17.91 -19.73 -28.22
CA SER A 176 18.34 -18.67 -27.30
C SER A 176 18.52 -19.26 -25.91
N ASP A 177 19.65 -18.94 -25.27
CA ASP A 177 19.93 -19.35 -23.89
C ASP A 177 19.26 -18.43 -22.86
N PHE A 178 18.72 -17.29 -23.31
CA PHE A 178 18.05 -16.31 -22.46
C PHE A 178 16.56 -16.59 -22.31
N ASN A 179 15.95 -16.00 -21.28
CA ASN A 179 14.51 -16.09 -21.07
C ASN A 179 13.74 -15.50 -22.28
N LYS A 180 12.78 -16.28 -22.81
CA LYS A 180 12.05 -15.99 -24.04
C LYS A 180 10.70 -15.27 -23.84
N TYR A 181 10.48 -14.61 -22.70
CA TYR A 181 9.25 -13.83 -22.46
C TYR A 181 9.00 -12.71 -23.49
N TRP A 182 10.05 -12.26 -24.20
CA TRP A 182 9.97 -11.23 -25.24
C TRP A 182 9.48 -11.75 -26.61
N VAL A 183 9.48 -13.07 -26.82
CA VAL A 183 9.12 -13.67 -28.12
C VAL A 183 7.69 -13.34 -28.55
N PRO A 184 6.65 -13.44 -27.69
CA PRO A 184 5.30 -13.07 -28.08
C PRO A 184 5.16 -11.58 -28.45
N CYS A 185 5.95 -10.69 -27.85
CA CYS A 185 5.96 -9.27 -28.24
C CYS A 185 6.46 -9.09 -29.68
N VAL A 186 7.46 -9.86 -30.11
CA VAL A 186 7.93 -9.85 -31.50
C VAL A 186 6.89 -10.45 -32.44
N TRP A 187 6.21 -11.53 -32.04
CA TRP A 187 5.09 -12.07 -32.82
C TRP A 187 3.95 -11.08 -32.97
N PHE A 188 3.63 -10.33 -31.92
CA PHE A 188 2.66 -9.24 -31.96
C PHE A 188 3.04 -8.19 -33.01
N THR A 189 4.27 -7.67 -32.96
CA THR A 189 4.73 -6.64 -33.91
C THR A 189 4.62 -7.12 -35.36
N ASN A 190 5.03 -8.36 -35.63
CA ASN A 190 4.95 -8.93 -36.98
C ASN A 190 3.50 -9.15 -37.43
N LEU A 191 2.62 -9.60 -36.53
CA LEU A 191 1.21 -9.79 -36.83
C LEU A 191 0.50 -8.45 -37.08
N ALA A 192 0.83 -7.41 -36.31
CA ALA A 192 0.34 -6.06 -36.52
C ALA A 192 0.79 -5.49 -37.88
N ALA A 193 2.06 -5.65 -38.24
CA ALA A 193 2.57 -5.27 -39.54
C ALA A 193 1.89 -6.03 -40.70
N GLN A 194 1.62 -7.32 -40.52
CA GLN A 194 0.85 -8.11 -41.49
C GLN A 194 -0.60 -7.62 -41.59
N ALA A 195 -1.28 -7.36 -40.47
CA ALA A 195 -2.63 -6.83 -40.45
C ALA A 195 -2.73 -5.46 -41.16
N ARG A 196 -1.69 -4.63 -41.07
CA ARG A 196 -1.58 -3.38 -41.85
C ARG A 196 -1.46 -3.63 -43.35
N ARG A 197 -0.60 -4.56 -43.78
CA ARG A 197 -0.47 -4.95 -45.20
C ARG A 197 -1.76 -5.54 -45.76
N ASP A 198 -2.49 -6.31 -44.94
CA ASP A 198 -3.77 -6.91 -45.28
C ASP A 198 -4.94 -5.90 -45.26
N GLY A 199 -4.68 -4.61 -44.99
CA GLY A 199 -5.69 -3.55 -44.94
C GLY A 199 -6.62 -3.61 -43.71
N ARG A 200 -6.30 -4.45 -42.71
CA ARG A 200 -7.06 -4.58 -41.47
C ARG A 200 -6.78 -3.45 -40.49
N ILE A 201 -5.57 -2.91 -40.54
CA ILE A 201 -5.23 -1.61 -39.94
C ILE A 201 -5.19 -0.60 -41.08
N ARG A 202 -5.99 0.46 -40.98
CA ARG A 202 -6.21 1.40 -42.09
C ARG A 202 -5.03 2.34 -42.31
N ASP A 203 -4.52 2.92 -41.23
CA ASP A 203 -3.54 4.00 -41.29
C ASP A 203 -2.24 3.65 -40.55
N ASP A 204 -1.12 4.24 -41.00
CA ASP A 204 0.20 4.03 -40.38
C ASP A 204 0.28 4.62 -38.98
N ILE A 205 -0.48 5.69 -38.71
CA ILE A 205 -0.59 6.30 -37.38
C ILE A 205 -1.20 5.30 -36.39
N ALA A 206 -2.24 4.55 -36.82
CA ALA A 206 -2.88 3.54 -35.97
C ALA A 206 -1.91 2.37 -35.68
N LEU A 207 -1.10 1.97 -36.65
CA LEU A 207 -0.04 0.98 -36.43
C LEU A 207 1.02 1.52 -35.46
N CYS A 208 1.45 2.77 -35.60
CA CYS A 208 2.44 3.40 -34.71
C CYS A 208 1.93 3.40 -33.26
N LEU A 209 0.70 3.87 -33.03
CA LEU A 209 0.06 3.87 -31.71
C LEU A 209 0.01 2.46 -31.10
N LEU A 210 -0.38 1.47 -31.90
CA LEU A 210 -0.44 0.07 -31.45
C LEU A 210 0.94 -0.45 -31.00
N LEU A 211 2.01 -0.12 -31.75
CA LEU A 211 3.37 -0.54 -31.40
C LEU A 211 3.95 0.25 -30.23
N GLU A 212 3.60 1.52 -30.06
CA GLU A 212 3.97 2.33 -28.90
C GLU A 212 3.37 1.76 -27.60
N GLU A 213 2.08 1.43 -27.61
CA GLU A 213 1.42 0.81 -26.44
C GLU A 213 2.00 -0.57 -26.14
N LEU A 214 2.32 -1.37 -27.16
CA LEU A 214 3.04 -2.62 -26.97
C LEU A 214 4.42 -2.40 -26.34
N ASN A 215 5.16 -1.38 -26.76
CA ASN A 215 6.48 -1.09 -26.21
C ASN A 215 6.40 -0.66 -24.73
N LYS A 216 5.39 0.14 -24.35
CA LYS A 216 5.10 0.46 -22.93
C LYS A 216 4.80 -0.81 -22.13
N TYR A 217 3.98 -1.71 -22.69
CA TYR A 217 3.66 -3.00 -22.08
C TYR A 217 4.89 -3.90 -21.92
N ARG A 218 5.74 -3.98 -22.96
CA ARG A 218 7.00 -4.74 -22.95
C ARG A 218 8.00 -4.16 -21.94
N ALA A 219 8.07 -2.83 -21.82
CA ALA A 219 8.91 -2.16 -20.84
C ALA A 219 8.53 -2.56 -19.41
N LYS A 220 7.23 -2.63 -19.10
CA LYS A 220 6.72 -3.17 -17.82
C LYS A 220 7.17 -4.60 -17.56
N CYS A 221 7.03 -5.50 -18.55
CA CYS A 221 7.55 -6.87 -18.45
C CYS A 221 9.06 -6.89 -18.16
N SER A 222 9.84 -6.08 -18.87
CA SER A 222 11.29 -5.99 -18.67
C SER A 222 11.65 -5.46 -17.29
N MET A 223 10.89 -4.49 -16.76
CA MET A 223 11.13 -3.94 -15.43
C MET A 223 10.89 -4.97 -14.33
N LEU A 224 9.86 -5.82 -14.45
CA LEU A 224 9.68 -6.95 -13.54
C LEU A 224 10.90 -7.89 -13.55
N PHE A 225 11.39 -8.24 -14.73
CA PHE A 225 12.59 -9.08 -14.87
C PHE A 225 13.83 -8.42 -14.27
N HIS A 226 14.01 -7.10 -14.42
CA HIS A 226 15.12 -6.37 -13.82
C HIS A 226 15.04 -6.32 -12.29
N TYR A 227 13.84 -6.18 -11.71
CA TYR A 227 13.67 -6.20 -10.26
C TYR A 227 13.98 -7.56 -9.64
N ASP A 228 13.62 -8.63 -10.34
CA ASP A 228 13.93 -10.02 -9.98
C ASP A 228 15.44 -10.30 -10.10
N TRP A 229 16.05 -9.91 -11.21
CA TRP A 229 17.48 -10.12 -11.44
C TRP A 229 18.37 -9.26 -10.53
N ILE A 230 18.04 -7.97 -10.36
CA ILE A 230 18.81 -7.02 -9.57
C ILE A 230 18.09 -6.76 -8.25
N SER A 231 18.32 -7.67 -7.30
CA SER A 231 17.88 -7.53 -5.91
C SER A 231 18.63 -6.39 -5.20
N ILE A 232 18.16 -6.03 -3.99
CA ILE A 232 18.93 -5.14 -3.11
C ILE A 232 20.28 -5.80 -2.82
N PRO A 233 21.41 -5.06 -2.83
CA PRO A 233 22.72 -5.64 -2.58
C PRO A 233 22.74 -6.43 -1.28
N LEU A 234 23.17 -7.70 -1.38
CA LEU A 234 23.16 -8.64 -0.24
C LEU A 234 23.87 -8.06 0.99
N VAL A 235 24.99 -7.38 0.78
CA VAL A 235 25.75 -6.72 1.86
C VAL A 235 24.89 -5.72 2.65
N TYR A 236 23.98 -5.01 1.99
CA TYR A 236 23.12 -4.04 2.67
C TYR A 236 22.09 -4.74 3.55
N THR A 237 21.43 -5.78 3.02
CA THR A 237 20.52 -6.63 3.81
C THR A 237 21.24 -7.28 4.99
N GLN A 238 22.48 -7.75 4.80
CA GLN A 238 23.31 -8.32 5.86
C GLN A 238 23.65 -7.29 6.95
N VAL A 239 24.09 -6.09 6.59
CA VAL A 239 24.43 -5.02 7.55
C VAL A 239 23.23 -4.68 8.43
N VAL A 240 22.05 -4.52 7.84
CA VAL A 240 20.81 -4.20 8.57
C VAL A 240 20.44 -5.35 9.51
N THR A 241 20.52 -6.60 9.03
CA THR A 241 20.21 -7.79 9.83
C THR A 241 21.19 -7.93 11.01
N ILE A 242 22.50 -7.76 10.77
CA ILE A 242 23.53 -7.79 11.81
C ILE A 242 23.28 -6.71 12.85
N ALA A 243 22.94 -5.48 12.44
CA ALA A 243 22.66 -4.40 13.38
C ALA A 243 21.49 -4.74 14.31
N VAL A 244 20.37 -5.21 13.75
CA VAL A 244 19.16 -5.59 14.52
C VAL A 244 19.45 -6.79 15.44
N TYR A 245 20.08 -7.83 14.91
CA TYR A 245 20.33 -9.06 15.69
C TYR A 245 21.39 -8.82 16.77
N SER A 246 22.42 -8.01 16.50
CA SER A 246 23.41 -7.65 17.52
C SER A 246 22.79 -6.82 18.63
N PHE A 247 21.90 -5.88 18.30
CA PHE A 247 21.15 -5.12 19.30
C PHE A 247 20.32 -6.04 20.21
N PHE A 248 19.59 -7.01 19.64
CA PHE A 248 18.80 -7.94 20.45
C PHE A 248 19.65 -8.94 21.21
N ALA A 249 20.77 -9.40 20.65
CA ALA A 249 21.72 -10.27 21.36
C ALA A 249 22.34 -9.57 22.58
N LEU A 250 22.74 -8.30 22.42
CA LEU A 250 23.22 -7.48 23.54
C LEU A 250 22.11 -7.19 24.54
N SER A 251 20.89 -6.89 24.06
CA SER A 251 19.72 -6.63 24.93
C SER A 251 19.30 -7.87 25.72
N LEU A 252 19.46 -9.07 25.17
CA LEU A 252 19.11 -10.34 25.81
C LEU A 252 19.87 -10.53 27.14
N VAL A 253 21.12 -10.08 27.19
CA VAL A 253 21.98 -10.09 28.38
C VAL A 253 21.86 -8.78 29.16
N GLY A 254 21.87 -7.64 28.46
CA GLY A 254 21.97 -6.33 29.09
C GLY A 254 20.68 -5.81 29.73
N ARG A 255 19.52 -6.31 29.30
CA ARG A 255 18.20 -5.96 29.86
C ARG A 255 17.70 -6.98 30.87
N GLN A 256 18.59 -7.80 31.43
CA GLN A 256 18.28 -8.70 32.54
C GLN A 256 18.14 -7.90 33.84
N PHE A 257 17.19 -8.28 34.68
CA PHE A 257 17.04 -7.69 36.00
C PHE A 257 18.15 -8.21 36.91
N VAL A 258 19.21 -7.41 37.04
CA VAL A 258 20.40 -7.73 37.85
C VAL A 258 20.43 -6.87 39.12
N GLU A 259 21.09 -7.38 40.16
CA GLU A 259 21.24 -6.67 41.42
C GLU A 259 21.88 -5.27 41.21
N PRO A 260 21.33 -4.24 41.88
CA PRO A 260 21.88 -2.89 41.81
C PRO A 260 23.32 -2.87 42.32
N GLU A 261 24.11 -1.99 41.76
CA GLU A 261 25.53 -1.88 42.08
C GLU A 261 25.71 -1.60 43.59
N ALA A 262 26.41 -2.50 44.29
CA ALA A 262 26.83 -2.31 45.67
C ALA A 262 27.80 -1.11 45.74
N GLY A 263 27.23 0.09 45.86
CA GLY A 263 27.96 1.36 45.78
C GLY A 263 27.20 2.52 45.13
N ALA A 264 26.07 2.25 44.45
CA ALA A 264 25.17 3.30 43.94
C ALA A 264 24.13 3.76 44.98
N ALA A 265 24.25 3.31 46.23
CA ALA A 265 23.90 4.17 47.35
C ALA A 265 24.85 5.36 47.27
N LYS A 266 24.38 6.50 46.74
CA LYS A 266 25.07 7.79 46.84
C LYS A 266 25.74 7.85 48.22
N PRO A 267 27.04 8.20 48.33
CA PRO A 267 27.70 8.24 49.62
C PRO A 267 26.82 9.05 50.55
N GLN A 268 26.47 8.44 51.68
CA GLN A 268 25.81 9.05 52.83
C GLN A 268 26.16 10.53 52.87
N LYS A 269 25.25 11.39 52.39
CA LYS A 269 25.27 12.78 52.83
C LYS A 269 25.05 12.67 54.33
N LEU A 270 26.11 12.97 55.07
CA LEU A 270 26.17 13.13 56.52
C LEU A 270 24.75 13.29 57.12
N LEU A 271 24.29 12.28 57.84
CA LEU A 271 22.98 12.27 58.48
C LEU A 271 22.81 13.56 59.32
N LYS A 272 21.75 14.34 59.04
CA LYS A 272 21.13 15.17 60.07
C LYS A 272 20.15 14.28 60.86
N PRO A 273 19.96 14.49 62.18
CA PRO A 273 19.40 13.45 63.06
C PRO A 273 17.88 13.15 62.93
N ASP A 274 17.14 13.80 62.02
CA ASP A 274 15.67 13.84 62.13
C ASP A 274 14.91 13.49 60.84
N GLN A 275 15.44 12.64 59.95
CA GLN A 275 14.72 12.29 58.72
C GLN A 275 14.75 10.78 58.41
N GLU A 276 13.56 10.17 58.42
CA GLU A 276 13.29 8.79 58.00
C GLU A 276 13.95 8.48 56.64
N PRO A 277 14.60 7.32 56.49
CA PRO A 277 15.24 6.95 55.24
C PRO A 277 14.18 6.69 54.16
N ALA A 278 14.09 7.57 53.16
CA ALA A 278 13.35 7.28 51.95
C ALA A 278 13.97 6.05 51.25
N PRO A 279 13.18 5.02 50.89
CA PRO A 279 13.72 3.82 50.27
C PRO A 279 14.35 4.18 48.93
N ALA A 280 15.60 3.78 48.74
CA ALA A 280 16.26 3.83 47.44
C ALA A 280 15.46 2.92 46.48
N LEU A 281 14.62 3.52 45.65
CA LEU A 281 13.85 2.82 44.64
C LEU A 281 14.82 2.35 43.55
N GLY A 282 15.50 1.23 43.79
CA GLY A 282 16.18 0.48 42.73
C GLY A 282 15.16 0.11 41.67
N ASP A 283 15.61 -0.02 40.41
CA ASP A 283 14.71 -0.38 39.31
C ASP A 283 13.93 -1.64 39.69
N PRO A 284 12.58 -1.59 39.68
CA PRO A 284 11.76 -2.69 40.16
C PRO A 284 12.00 -3.92 39.29
N ASP A 285 12.27 -5.07 39.93
CA ASP A 285 12.40 -6.34 39.26
C ASP A 285 11.01 -6.86 38.86
N MET A 286 10.66 -6.63 37.59
CA MET A 286 9.35 -6.99 37.06
C MET A 286 9.30 -8.43 36.53
N TYR A 287 10.42 -9.18 36.58
CA TYR A 287 10.65 -10.51 35.97
C TYR A 287 10.48 -10.58 34.44
N VAL A 288 9.51 -9.87 33.88
CA VAL A 288 9.20 -9.79 32.46
C VAL A 288 9.63 -8.41 31.94
N PRO A 289 10.51 -8.33 30.94
CA PRO A 289 11.06 -7.07 30.44
C PRO A 289 10.09 -6.43 29.43
N LEU A 290 8.93 -5.96 29.89
CA LEU A 290 7.84 -5.44 29.04
C LEU A 290 8.30 -4.39 28.02
N THR A 291 9.15 -3.45 28.44
CA THR A 291 9.70 -2.41 27.56
C THR A 291 10.60 -2.98 26.46
N THR A 292 11.38 -4.01 26.77
CA THR A 292 12.26 -4.68 25.81
C THR A 292 11.45 -5.55 24.84
N LEU A 293 10.39 -6.21 25.33
CA LEU A 293 9.46 -6.94 24.47
C LEU A 293 8.72 -6.00 23.50
N LEU A 294 8.35 -4.80 23.96
CA LEU A 294 7.75 -3.79 23.09
C LEU A 294 8.75 -3.25 22.06
N GLN A 295 10.00 -2.98 22.47
CA GLN A 295 11.09 -2.64 21.53
C GLN A 295 11.36 -3.75 20.51
N PHE A 296 11.20 -5.02 20.91
CA PHE A 296 11.27 -6.16 20.02
C PHE A 296 10.20 -6.07 18.93
N PHE A 297 8.93 -5.88 19.32
CA PHE A 297 7.85 -5.67 18.34
C PHE A 297 8.16 -4.51 17.39
N PHE A 298 8.67 -3.39 17.87
CA PHE A 298 9.00 -2.26 17.00
C PHE A 298 10.13 -2.56 16.03
N TYR A 299 11.33 -2.93 16.49
CA TYR A 299 12.49 -3.07 15.60
C TYR A 299 12.50 -4.37 14.80
N ALA A 300 12.16 -5.51 15.42
CA ALA A 300 12.06 -6.77 14.69
C ALA A 300 10.85 -6.73 13.74
N GLY A 301 9.74 -6.13 14.16
CA GLY A 301 8.58 -5.93 13.28
C GLY A 301 8.88 -5.03 12.10
N TRP A 302 9.62 -3.95 12.30
CA TRP A 302 10.03 -3.08 11.20
C TRP A 302 10.97 -3.77 10.22
N LEU A 303 11.88 -4.64 10.71
CA LEU A 303 12.67 -5.52 9.85
C LEU A 303 11.78 -6.52 9.09
N LYS A 304 10.77 -7.11 9.76
CA LYS A 304 9.81 -8.03 9.12
C LYS A 304 8.98 -7.38 8.03
N VAL A 305 8.64 -6.10 8.15
CA VAL A 305 8.01 -5.35 7.05
C VAL A 305 8.88 -5.38 5.80
N ALA A 306 10.19 -5.14 5.94
CA ALA A 306 11.10 -5.25 4.81
C ALA A 306 11.26 -6.69 4.33
N GLU A 307 11.35 -7.67 5.23
CA GLU A 307 11.48 -9.09 4.88
C GLU A 307 10.28 -9.59 4.05
N GLN A 308 9.06 -9.17 4.40
CA GLN A 308 7.85 -9.54 3.67
C GLN A 308 7.81 -8.93 2.27
N ILE A 309 8.09 -7.63 2.14
CA ILE A 309 7.87 -6.92 0.86
C ILE A 309 9.11 -6.88 -0.05
N ILE A 310 10.25 -7.45 0.38
CA ILE A 310 11.47 -7.54 -0.44
C ILE A 310 11.23 -8.34 -1.72
N ASN A 311 10.40 -9.38 -1.65
CA ASN A 311 9.92 -10.17 -2.77
C ASN A 311 8.39 -10.31 -2.73
N PRO A 312 7.64 -9.36 -3.31
CA PRO A 312 6.18 -9.36 -3.25
C PRO A 312 5.50 -10.33 -4.22
N PHE A 313 6.27 -11.18 -4.91
CA PHE A 313 5.78 -12.16 -5.85
C PHE A 313 5.75 -13.59 -5.28
N GLY A 314 5.87 -13.71 -3.95
CA GLY A 314 5.85 -14.94 -3.20
C GLY A 314 4.44 -15.45 -2.84
N GLU A 315 4.35 -16.02 -1.64
CA GLU A 315 3.15 -16.67 -1.09
C GLU A 315 2.72 -16.13 0.27
N ASP A 316 3.28 -14.99 0.69
CA ASP A 316 2.87 -14.34 1.92
C ASP A 316 1.46 -13.77 1.79
N ASP A 317 0.81 -13.55 2.94
CA ASP A 317 -0.58 -13.09 3.01
C ASP A 317 -0.82 -11.76 2.25
N ASP A 318 0.22 -10.92 2.18
CA ASP A 318 0.18 -9.56 1.60
C ASP A 318 0.98 -9.42 0.30
N ASP A 319 1.43 -10.54 -0.27
CA ASP A 319 2.02 -10.57 -1.61
C ASP A 319 0.97 -10.32 -2.69
N PHE A 320 1.42 -9.94 -3.89
CA PHE A 320 0.54 -9.61 -5.00
C PHE A 320 -0.24 -10.84 -5.51
N GLU A 321 -1.53 -10.66 -5.78
CA GLU A 321 -2.40 -11.70 -6.36
C GLU A 321 -2.23 -11.84 -7.88
N THR A 322 -1.03 -12.27 -8.29
CA THR A 322 -0.66 -12.41 -9.70
C THR A 322 -1.53 -13.37 -10.49
N ASN A 323 -1.94 -14.51 -9.90
CA ASN A 323 -2.84 -15.47 -10.58
C ASN A 323 -4.22 -14.88 -10.89
N GLN A 324 -4.83 -14.18 -9.93
CA GLN A 324 -6.12 -13.52 -10.14
C GLN A 324 -6.00 -12.44 -11.21
N LEU A 325 -4.87 -11.73 -11.24
CA LEU A 325 -4.64 -10.71 -12.25
C LEU A 325 -4.47 -11.30 -13.65
N ILE A 326 -3.80 -12.45 -13.78
CA ILE A 326 -3.71 -13.20 -15.05
C ILE A 326 -5.11 -13.57 -15.54
N ASP A 327 -5.97 -14.11 -14.66
CA ASP A 327 -7.32 -14.53 -15.01
C ASP A 327 -8.19 -13.34 -15.44
N ARG A 328 -8.17 -12.25 -14.66
CA ARG A 328 -8.85 -10.99 -14.98
C ARG A 328 -8.38 -10.45 -16.33
N ASN A 329 -7.06 -10.41 -16.55
CA ASN A 329 -6.49 -9.87 -17.77
C ASN A 329 -6.89 -10.70 -18.99
N LEU A 330 -6.86 -12.03 -18.89
CA LEU A 330 -7.31 -12.91 -19.96
C LEU A 330 -8.79 -12.67 -20.30
N GLN A 331 -9.67 -12.67 -19.30
CA GLN A 331 -11.11 -12.51 -19.49
C GLN A 331 -11.47 -11.14 -20.07
N VAL A 332 -11.06 -10.07 -19.40
CA VAL A 332 -11.42 -8.68 -19.79
C VAL A 332 -10.86 -8.36 -21.17
N SER A 333 -9.61 -8.71 -21.43
CA SER A 333 -8.97 -8.34 -22.70
C SER A 333 -9.52 -9.09 -23.90
N LEU A 334 -9.92 -10.37 -23.74
CA LEU A 334 -10.60 -11.11 -24.81
C LEU A 334 -12.02 -10.60 -25.04
N LEU A 335 -12.76 -10.26 -23.99
CA LEU A 335 -14.10 -9.69 -24.08
C LEU A 335 -14.09 -8.35 -24.85
N SER A 336 -13.16 -7.46 -24.49
CA SER A 336 -13.06 -6.11 -25.05
C SER A 336 -12.70 -6.08 -26.53
N VAL A 337 -11.91 -7.02 -27.03
CA VAL A 337 -11.51 -7.06 -28.44
C VAL A 337 -12.41 -7.96 -29.29
N ASP A 338 -13.36 -8.68 -28.68
CA ASP A 338 -14.23 -9.62 -29.37
C ASP A 338 -15.70 -9.18 -29.31
N GLU A 339 -16.38 -9.42 -28.19
CA GLU A 339 -17.82 -9.17 -28.04
C GLU A 339 -18.17 -7.68 -28.02
N MET A 340 -17.25 -6.84 -27.53
CA MET A 340 -17.42 -5.39 -27.50
C MET A 340 -16.99 -4.70 -28.81
N TYR A 341 -16.39 -5.42 -29.76
CA TYR A 341 -15.89 -4.82 -30.99
C TYR A 341 -17.05 -4.30 -31.86
N GLN A 342 -17.12 -2.97 -32.03
CA GLN A 342 -18.17 -2.28 -32.79
C GLN A 342 -19.60 -2.60 -32.31
N ASN A 343 -19.73 -3.12 -31.07
CA ASN A 343 -20.99 -3.43 -30.44
C ASN A 343 -21.29 -2.35 -29.39
N LEU A 344 -21.77 -1.20 -29.88
CA LEU A 344 -22.08 -0.04 -29.05
C LEU A 344 -23.59 -0.02 -28.73
N PRO A 345 -23.99 0.49 -27.55
CA PRO A 345 -25.38 0.88 -27.34
C PRO A 345 -25.80 1.96 -28.34
N PRO A 346 -27.11 2.08 -28.64
CA PRO A 346 -27.62 3.15 -29.51
C PRO A 346 -27.20 4.53 -29.03
N ALA A 347 -26.86 5.41 -29.97
CA ALA A 347 -26.56 6.80 -29.65
C ALA A 347 -27.88 7.54 -29.36
N GLU A 348 -28.08 7.93 -28.12
CA GLU A 348 -29.25 8.65 -27.65
C GLU A 348 -28.85 10.03 -27.11
N LYS A 349 -29.79 10.98 -27.12
CA LYS A 349 -29.62 12.24 -26.41
C LYS A 349 -29.54 11.94 -24.92
N ASP A 350 -28.52 12.46 -24.25
CA ASP A 350 -28.41 12.31 -22.81
C ASP A 350 -29.47 13.14 -22.07
N GLN A 351 -29.62 12.89 -20.76
CA GLN A 351 -30.62 13.54 -19.91
C GLN A 351 -30.47 15.07 -19.85
N TYR A 352 -29.28 15.61 -20.13
CA TYR A 352 -28.96 17.02 -20.03
C TYR A 352 -28.75 17.68 -21.40
N TRP A 353 -29.25 17.06 -22.48
CA TRP A 353 -28.97 17.47 -23.86
C TRP A 353 -29.26 18.95 -24.17
N ASP A 354 -30.34 19.50 -23.60
CA ASP A 354 -30.76 20.90 -23.79
C ASP A 354 -30.47 21.78 -22.55
N GLU A 355 -29.70 21.28 -21.57
CA GLU A 355 -29.34 22.02 -20.34
C GLU A 355 -27.92 22.60 -20.42
N ASP A 356 -27.80 23.94 -20.33
CA ASP A 356 -26.50 24.62 -20.34
C ASP A 356 -25.65 24.34 -19.09
N GLN A 357 -26.29 23.98 -17.97
CA GLN A 357 -25.63 23.74 -16.67
C GLN A 357 -26.17 22.46 -16.02
N PRO A 358 -25.66 21.28 -16.43
CA PRO A 358 -26.13 20.01 -15.89
C PRO A 358 -25.86 19.90 -14.38
N GLN A 359 -26.90 19.60 -13.60
CA GLN A 359 -26.79 19.32 -12.17
C GLN A 359 -27.26 17.91 -11.83
N PRO A 360 -26.34 16.94 -11.70
CA PRO A 360 -26.67 15.60 -11.24
C PRO A 360 -27.32 15.62 -9.84
N PRO A 361 -28.37 14.82 -9.59
CA PRO A 361 -29.02 14.77 -8.29
C PRO A 361 -28.12 14.16 -7.22
N TYR A 362 -28.23 14.66 -5.99
CA TYR A 362 -27.53 14.13 -4.82
C TYR A 362 -28.48 13.26 -3.99
N THR A 363 -27.96 12.17 -3.42
CA THR A 363 -28.68 11.41 -2.40
C THR A 363 -28.79 12.21 -1.11
N VAL A 364 -29.72 11.84 -0.24
CA VAL A 364 -29.88 12.48 1.08
C VAL A 364 -28.58 12.41 1.90
N ALA A 365 -27.82 11.31 1.79
CA ALA A 365 -26.55 11.14 2.50
C ALA A 365 -25.45 12.12 2.04
N THR A 366 -25.50 12.59 0.79
CA THR A 366 -24.48 13.48 0.18
C THR A 366 -25.00 14.90 -0.08
N ALA A 367 -26.23 15.21 0.31
CA ALA A 367 -26.86 16.51 0.05
C ALA A 367 -26.11 17.69 0.70
N ALA A 368 -25.41 17.46 1.83
CA ALA A 368 -24.60 18.50 2.45
C ALA A 368 -23.39 18.91 1.58
N GLU A 369 -22.95 18.06 0.65
CA GLU A 369 -21.81 18.34 -0.22
C GLU A 369 -22.18 19.29 -1.35
N SER A 370 -23.41 19.24 -1.85
CA SER A 370 -23.89 20.16 -2.91
C SER A 370 -24.02 21.61 -2.44
N LEU A 371 -24.07 21.83 -1.11
CA LEU A 371 -24.07 23.16 -0.51
C LEU A 371 -22.67 23.79 -0.46
N ARG A 372 -21.61 23.04 -0.78
CA ARG A 372 -20.25 23.59 -0.81
C ARG A 372 -20.07 24.46 -2.06
N PRO A 373 -19.54 25.70 -1.93
CA PRO A 373 -19.29 26.53 -3.09
C PRO A 373 -18.20 25.90 -3.97
N SER A 374 -18.32 26.11 -5.28
CA SER A 374 -17.29 25.70 -6.23
C SER A 374 -15.95 26.32 -5.87
N PHE A 375 -14.89 25.51 -5.85
CA PHE A 375 -13.54 25.99 -5.61
C PHE A 375 -13.02 26.72 -6.86
N LEU A 376 -12.87 28.04 -6.78
CA LEU A 376 -12.42 28.90 -7.88
C LEU A 376 -10.90 29.18 -7.87
N GLY A 377 -10.17 28.61 -6.90
CA GLY A 377 -8.75 28.89 -6.68
C GLY A 377 -8.50 29.75 -5.44
N SER A 378 -7.33 29.59 -4.82
CA SER A 378 -6.97 30.26 -3.55
C SER A 378 -6.85 31.78 -3.68
N THR A 379 -6.55 32.28 -4.88
CA THR A 379 -6.38 33.70 -5.18
C THR A 379 -7.69 34.41 -5.54
N PHE A 380 -8.83 33.70 -5.64
CA PHE A 380 -10.09 34.31 -6.09
C PHE A 380 -10.56 35.46 -5.18
N ASN A 381 -10.25 35.41 -3.89
CA ASN A 381 -10.55 36.47 -2.93
C ASN A 381 -9.40 37.49 -2.77
N LEU A 382 -8.30 37.34 -3.52
CA LEU A 382 -7.18 38.28 -3.50
C LEU A 382 -7.62 39.56 -4.22
N ARG A 383 -7.94 40.59 -3.44
CA ARG A 383 -8.11 41.94 -3.97
C ARG A 383 -6.72 42.53 -4.17
N MET A 384 -6.31 42.68 -5.42
CA MET A 384 -5.24 43.62 -5.76
C MET A 384 -5.70 44.99 -5.28
N SER A 385 -4.86 45.72 -4.54
CA SER A 385 -5.17 47.08 -4.09
C SER A 385 -5.63 47.89 -5.31
N ASP A 386 -6.69 48.71 -5.17
CA ASP A 386 -7.12 49.66 -6.22
C ASP A 386 -6.08 50.80 -6.45
N ASP A 387 -4.85 50.60 -5.97
CA ASP A 387 -3.74 51.51 -6.16
C ASP A 387 -3.34 51.46 -7.65
N PRO A 388 -3.52 52.56 -8.40
CA PRO A 388 -3.28 52.58 -9.84
C PRO A 388 -1.84 52.16 -10.20
N GLU A 389 -0.89 52.28 -9.28
CA GLU A 389 0.50 51.84 -9.49
C GLU A 389 0.66 50.31 -9.55
N GLN A 390 -0.18 49.53 -8.86
CA GLN A 390 -0.10 48.05 -8.84
C GLN A 390 -0.84 47.38 -10.01
N SER A 391 -1.67 48.13 -10.74
CA SER A 391 -2.46 47.65 -11.88
C SER A 391 -1.90 48.11 -13.24
N LEU A 392 -0.81 48.88 -13.25
CA LEU A 392 -0.09 49.25 -14.48
C LEU A 392 0.53 48.01 -15.14
N GLN A 393 0.13 47.76 -16.39
CA GLN A 393 0.82 46.80 -17.24
C GLN A 393 2.16 47.39 -17.67
N VAL A 394 3.25 46.88 -17.11
CA VAL A 394 4.61 47.24 -17.54
C VAL A 394 5.00 46.32 -18.70
N GLU A 395 5.38 46.89 -19.84
CA GLU A 395 5.98 46.11 -20.93
C GLU A 395 7.24 45.40 -20.43
N ALA A 396 7.29 44.08 -20.59
CA ALA A 396 8.49 43.31 -20.30
C ALA A 396 9.59 43.77 -21.27
N SER A 397 10.45 44.68 -20.81
CA SER A 397 11.55 45.18 -21.62
C SER A 397 12.46 44.02 -22.02
N PRO A 398 12.76 43.83 -23.32
CA PRO A 398 13.78 42.87 -23.73
C PRO A 398 15.10 43.35 -23.15
N GLY A 399 15.71 42.51 -22.30
CA GLY A 399 16.87 42.88 -21.50
C GLY A 399 17.96 43.56 -22.33
N SER A 400 18.32 44.79 -21.95
CA SER A 400 19.64 45.33 -22.25
C SER A 400 20.53 45.08 -21.03
N GLY A 401 21.60 44.31 -21.26
CA GLY A 401 22.47 43.83 -20.19
C GLY A 401 23.15 44.96 -19.42
N ARG A 402 23.09 44.87 -18.08
CA ARG A 402 24.17 45.21 -17.14
C ARG A 402 23.85 44.68 -15.73
N PRO A 403 24.88 44.36 -14.92
CA PRO A 403 24.80 43.31 -13.91
C PRO A 403 24.05 43.73 -12.65
N ALA A 404 23.26 42.81 -12.10
CA ALA A 404 22.67 42.91 -10.78
C ALA A 404 23.80 43.05 -9.72
N PRO A 405 23.68 43.94 -8.72
CA PRO A 405 24.62 43.98 -7.62
C PRO A 405 24.50 42.68 -6.82
N ALA A 406 25.64 42.08 -6.51
CA ALA A 406 25.75 40.85 -5.75
C ALA A 406 25.07 40.98 -4.38
N ALA A 407 23.83 40.51 -4.24
CA ALA A 407 23.21 40.26 -2.96
C ALA A 407 23.78 38.94 -2.41
N GLN A 408 24.78 39.09 -1.55
CA GLN A 408 25.37 38.02 -0.75
C GLN A 408 24.26 37.30 0.03
N THR A 409 24.03 36.02 -0.27
CA THR A 409 23.24 35.13 0.59
C THR A 409 24.11 34.66 1.75
N PRO A 410 23.80 34.96 3.02
CA PRO A 410 24.44 34.29 4.13
C PRO A 410 23.67 32.99 4.41
N LEU A 411 24.30 31.87 4.05
CA LEU A 411 24.05 30.56 4.65
C LEU A 411 24.70 30.54 6.04
N LEU A 412 23.90 30.32 7.10
CA LEU A 412 24.15 29.37 8.22
C LEU A 412 23.33 29.72 9.47
N GLY A 413 22.47 28.78 9.88
CA GLY A 413 22.61 28.07 11.15
C GLY A 413 22.19 28.74 12.47
N ARG A 414 21.49 27.93 13.29
CA ARG A 414 21.26 28.00 14.75
C ARG A 414 20.21 29.06 15.20
N PHE A 415 19.16 28.72 15.95
CA PHE A 415 19.16 27.98 17.22
C PHE A 415 17.85 27.24 17.51
N LEU A 416 18.00 26.18 18.30
CA LEU A 416 17.01 25.40 19.04
C LEU A 416 16.06 26.25 19.90
N GLY A 417 14.83 25.76 20.12
CA GLY A 417 14.21 25.84 21.44
C GLY A 417 12.73 26.24 21.49
N VAL A 418 11.96 25.34 22.11
CA VAL A 418 10.82 25.63 22.99
C VAL A 418 9.43 25.80 22.34
N GLY A 419 8.58 24.81 22.60
CA GLY A 419 7.24 25.06 23.17
C GLY A 419 6.07 25.05 22.18
N ALA A 420 5.34 23.93 22.17
CA ALA A 420 3.90 23.99 21.92
C ALA A 420 3.23 24.91 22.96
N PRO A 421 2.09 25.54 22.62
CA PRO A 421 0.88 25.06 23.29
C PRO A 421 -0.33 24.90 22.36
N SER A 422 -1.14 23.91 22.68
CA SER A 422 -2.47 23.61 22.17
C SER A 422 -3.44 24.80 22.17
N PRO A 423 -4.51 24.81 21.37
CA PRO A 423 -5.56 25.82 21.50
C PRO A 423 -6.48 25.46 22.67
N ALA A 424 -6.47 26.30 23.71
CA ALA A 424 -7.46 26.28 24.77
C ALA A 424 -8.70 27.07 24.35
N ILE A 425 -9.86 26.46 24.55
CA ILE A 425 -11.18 27.07 24.50
C ILE A 425 -11.29 28.12 25.62
N SER A 426 -11.83 29.32 25.33
CA SER A 426 -12.47 30.14 26.37
C SER A 426 -13.56 31.06 25.81
N LEU A 427 -14.77 30.84 26.33
CA LEU A 427 -15.97 31.65 26.25
C LEU A 427 -15.96 32.80 27.28
N ARG A 428 -16.49 33.98 26.89
CA ARG A 428 -17.28 34.99 27.67
C ARG A 428 -16.92 36.41 27.21
N ASN A 429 -17.81 37.18 26.57
CA ASN A 429 -19.08 37.82 26.99
C ASN A 429 -18.90 39.31 27.29
N PHE A 430 -19.51 40.16 26.45
CA PHE A 430 -20.22 41.42 26.77
C PHE A 430 -21.02 41.75 25.49
N GLY A 431 -22.35 41.89 25.40
CA GLY A 431 -23.36 42.19 26.40
C GLY A 431 -23.83 43.65 26.29
N ARG A 432 -24.80 43.98 25.41
CA ARG A 432 -26.12 44.62 25.68
C ARG A 432 -26.74 45.39 24.49
N ALA A 433 -27.96 44.95 24.14
CA ALA A 433 -29.22 45.68 23.84
C ALA A 433 -29.24 46.71 22.67
N ARG A 434 -30.24 46.74 21.77
CA ARG A 434 -31.71 46.83 21.98
C ARG A 434 -32.46 46.51 20.66
N GLY A 435 -33.63 45.85 20.75
CA GLY A 435 -34.68 45.91 19.71
C GLY A 435 -35.41 44.59 19.40
N THR A 436 -36.53 44.33 20.07
CA THR A 436 -37.53 43.25 19.86
C THR A 436 -38.78 43.80 19.15
N PRO A 437 -39.86 43.02 18.86
CA PRO A 437 -39.98 41.70 18.20
C PRO A 437 -41.17 41.63 17.18
N ARG A 438 -41.28 40.55 16.36
CA ARG A 438 -42.52 39.74 16.18
C ARG A 438 -42.37 38.60 15.14
N PRO A 439 -43.17 37.51 15.24
CA PRO A 439 -42.92 36.19 14.65
C PRO A 439 -43.80 35.88 13.42
N PRO A 440 -43.59 34.70 12.79
CA PRO A 440 -44.74 33.86 12.43
C PRO A 440 -44.50 32.38 12.80
N HIS A 441 -45.36 31.81 13.66
CA HIS A 441 -46.51 30.97 13.31
C HIS A 441 -46.18 29.48 13.04
N LEU A 442 -46.42 28.68 14.08
CA LEU A 442 -46.82 27.28 13.99
C LEU A 442 -48.16 27.16 13.25
N LEU A 443 -48.23 26.32 12.21
CA LEU A 443 -49.44 25.64 11.74
C LEU A 443 -48.98 24.30 11.11
N ARG A 444 -49.14 23.15 11.78
CA ARG A 444 -50.34 22.31 11.90
C ARG A 444 -50.32 21.17 10.86
N PHE A 445 -49.80 20.02 11.28
CA PHE A 445 -50.08 18.73 10.65
C PHE A 445 -51.58 18.45 10.72
N ARG A 446 -52.18 18.06 9.60
CA ARG A 446 -53.52 17.49 9.54
C ARG A 446 -53.37 15.99 9.32
N ALA A 447 -53.92 15.24 10.27
CA ALA A 447 -54.14 13.81 10.22
C ALA A 447 -55.17 13.45 9.14
N GLU A 448 -54.96 12.32 8.48
CA GLU A 448 -56.05 11.37 8.26
C GLU A 448 -55.66 10.06 8.97
N GLU A 449 -56.50 9.71 9.93
CA GLU A 449 -56.54 8.44 10.65
C GLU A 449 -57.29 7.38 9.82
N GLY A 450 -56.94 6.12 10.08
CA GLY A 450 -57.85 4.98 9.95
C GLY A 450 -57.32 3.92 8.98
N GLY A 451 -56.89 2.74 9.42
CA GLY A 451 -56.91 2.15 10.75
C GLY A 451 -56.07 0.87 10.77
N ASP A 452 -55.42 0.69 11.90
CA ASP A 452 -54.85 -0.52 12.51
C ASP A 452 -55.88 -1.68 12.60
N PRO A 453 -55.55 -2.90 13.10
CA PRO A 453 -54.23 -3.39 13.52
C PRO A 453 -53.95 -4.88 13.15
N GLU A 454 -52.77 -5.34 13.57
CA GLU A 454 -52.57 -6.55 14.40
C GLU A 454 -51.76 -7.72 13.82
N ALA A 455 -50.98 -8.32 14.74
CA ALA A 455 -50.13 -9.51 14.68
C ALA A 455 -48.74 -9.32 14.01
N ALA A 456 -47.64 -9.05 14.73
CA ALA A 456 -47.00 -9.78 15.85
C ALA A 456 -46.47 -11.20 15.50
N ALA A 457 -45.14 -11.26 15.39
CA ALA A 457 -44.22 -12.30 15.89
C ALA A 457 -44.04 -13.67 15.17
N ARG A 458 -42.79 -14.18 15.34
CA ARG A 458 -42.22 -15.55 15.14
C ARG A 458 -41.70 -15.81 13.72
N ILE A 459 -40.43 -16.13 13.41
CA ILE A 459 -39.37 -17.03 13.95
C ILE A 459 -39.80 -18.50 14.07
N GLU A 460 -39.23 -19.33 13.18
CA GLU A 460 -38.74 -20.74 13.26
C GLU A 460 -38.93 -21.39 11.87
N GLU A 461 -37.88 -21.92 11.20
CA GLU A 461 -37.33 -23.30 11.32
C GLU A 461 -38.46 -24.35 11.21
N GLU A 462 -38.49 -25.32 10.29
CA GLU A 462 -37.50 -26.34 9.96
C GLU A 462 -38.03 -27.24 8.79
N THR A 463 -37.09 -27.93 8.11
CA THR A 463 -37.13 -29.30 7.53
C THR A 463 -38.37 -29.83 6.75
N ALA A 464 -38.21 -30.21 5.47
CA ALA A 464 -37.87 -31.54 4.94
C ALA A 464 -38.98 -32.59 5.04
N GLU A 465 -39.48 -33.08 3.89
CA GLU A 465 -39.52 -34.50 3.51
C GLU A 465 -40.41 -34.77 2.29
N SER A 466 -39.89 -35.61 1.38
CA SER A 466 -40.58 -36.64 0.57
C SER A 466 -41.70 -36.19 -0.42
N GLY A 467 -41.90 -36.82 -1.57
CA GLY A 467 -41.42 -38.09 -2.05
C GLY A 467 -41.76 -38.27 -3.53
N ASP A 468 -41.02 -39.21 -4.08
CA ASP A 468 -41.10 -39.85 -5.39
C ASP A 468 -42.51 -40.39 -5.69
N GLU A 469 -42.97 -40.28 -6.94
CA GLU A 469 -43.82 -41.31 -7.55
C GLU A 469 -43.77 -41.20 -9.08
N ALA A 470 -43.05 -42.15 -9.69
CA ALA A 470 -43.14 -42.51 -11.10
C ALA A 470 -44.15 -43.64 -11.27
N LEU A 471 -44.94 -43.61 -12.35
CA LEU A 471 -45.22 -44.72 -13.30
C LEU A 471 -46.47 -44.42 -14.15
N GLU A 472 -46.22 -44.10 -15.43
CA GLU A 472 -46.72 -44.71 -16.68
C GLU A 472 -48.09 -45.44 -16.73
N PRO A 473 -48.72 -45.56 -17.93
CA PRO A 473 -48.11 -45.75 -19.26
C PRO A 473 -48.41 -44.72 -20.35
#